data_AF-A0A7D7PVG9-F1
#
_entry.id   AF-A0A7D7PVG9-F1
#
_cell.length_a   1.000
_cell.length_b   1.000
_cell.length_c   1.000
_cell.angle_alpha   90.00
_cell.angle_beta   90.00
_cell.angle_gamma   90.00
#
_symmetry.space_group_name_H-M   'P 1'
#
loop_
_entity.id
_entity.type
_entity.pdbx_description
1 polymer ?
#
loop_
_entity_poly.entity_id
_entity_poly.type
_entity_poly.pdbx_seq_one_letter_code
_entity_poly.pdbx_strand_id
1 'polypeptide(L)'
;MGDFNIAPLDIDVWDIALFEGKTHVSQPERDAFAAFETAGLVDSVRTRGIAGYTYWDYQQLRFPRNEGMRIDFILGSKSFDDLVTDAKIHREERKGDGPSDHVPVTVDLDLATEDDDDRPMFL
;
A
#
# COMPACT_ATOMS: atom_id res chain seq x y z
N MET A 1 -6.34 0.83 5.96
CA MET A 1 -5.70 0.23 4.78
C MET A 1 -6.40 0.72 3.53
N GLY A 2 -5.70 0.78 2.39
CA GLY A 2 -6.28 1.16 1.10
C GLY A 2 -5.36 2.02 0.25
N ASP A 3 -5.92 2.60 -0.81
CA ASP A 3 -5.27 3.60 -1.66
C ASP A 3 -5.30 4.98 -0.99
N PHE A 4 -4.14 5.50 -0.61
CA PHE A 4 -3.99 6.82 0.00
C PHE A 4 -3.77 7.91 -1.04
N ASN A 5 -3.48 7.57 -2.30
CA ASN A 5 -3.07 8.51 -3.36
C ASN A 5 -1.85 9.38 -2.99
N ILE A 6 -1.00 8.92 -2.07
CA ILE A 6 0.18 9.66 -1.61
C ILE A 6 1.37 8.73 -1.69
N ALA A 7 2.46 9.19 -2.29
CA ALA A 7 3.78 8.56 -2.28
C ALA A 7 4.66 9.30 -1.23
N PRO A 8 4.81 8.74 -0.02
CA PRO A 8 5.40 9.44 1.13
C PRO A 8 6.88 9.78 0.94
N LEU A 9 7.64 8.88 0.30
CA LEU A 9 9.06 9.05 0.03
C LEU A 9 9.35 9.07 -1.47
N ASP A 10 10.50 9.61 -1.86
CA ASP A 10 10.92 9.61 -3.26
C ASP A 10 11.12 8.19 -3.82
N ILE A 11 11.51 7.24 -2.96
CA ILE A 11 11.62 5.81 -3.33
C ILE A 11 10.27 5.16 -3.63
N ASP A 12 9.16 5.81 -3.24
CA ASP A 12 7.81 5.34 -3.54
C ASP A 12 7.36 5.76 -4.95
N VAL A 13 8.21 6.41 -5.73
CA VAL A 13 7.94 6.83 -7.11
C VAL A 13 9.13 6.47 -8.00
N TRP A 14 8.85 5.97 -9.20
CA TRP A 14 9.90 5.53 -10.13
C TRP A 14 10.88 6.63 -10.59
N ASP A 15 10.42 7.88 -10.67
CA ASP A 15 11.25 9.05 -10.98
C ASP A 15 10.61 10.32 -10.39
N ILE A 16 11.09 10.75 -9.23
CA ILE A 16 10.56 11.92 -8.52
C ILE A 16 10.65 13.23 -9.34
N ALA A 17 11.66 13.38 -10.20
CA ALA A 17 11.85 14.61 -10.97
C ALA A 17 10.70 14.86 -11.96
N LEU A 18 10.04 13.78 -12.41
CA LEU A 18 8.88 13.89 -13.30
C LEU A 18 7.57 14.20 -12.56
N PHE A 19 7.57 14.18 -11.22
CA PHE A 19 6.41 14.49 -10.39
C PHE A 19 6.57 15.78 -9.58
N GLU A 20 7.66 16.54 -9.78
CA GLU A 20 7.81 17.85 -9.18
C GLU A 20 6.60 18.76 -9.50
N GLY A 21 5.96 19.27 -8.45
CA GLY A 21 4.76 20.11 -8.56
C GLY A 21 3.47 19.38 -8.97
N LYS A 22 3.46 18.04 -9.02
CA LYS A 22 2.27 17.22 -9.32
C LYS A 22 1.63 16.65 -8.06
N THR A 23 0.46 16.05 -8.23
CA THR A 23 -0.25 15.30 -7.17
C THR A 23 0.54 14.07 -6.75
N HIS A 24 0.14 13.48 -5.62
CA HIS A 24 0.73 12.30 -4.96
C HIS A 24 2.06 12.54 -4.24
N VAL A 25 2.82 13.58 -4.60
CA VAL A 25 4.16 13.85 -4.02
C VAL A 25 4.29 15.24 -3.40
N SER A 26 3.20 16.01 -3.34
CA SER A 26 3.26 17.36 -2.80
C SER A 26 3.59 17.34 -1.31
N GLN A 27 4.25 18.40 -0.82
CA GLN A 27 4.60 18.49 0.59
C GLN A 27 3.37 18.38 1.52
N PRO A 28 2.22 19.04 1.24
CA PRO A 28 1.03 18.88 2.08
C PRO A 28 0.48 17.45 2.12
N GLU A 29 0.53 16.72 1.01
CA GLU A 29 0.15 15.30 0.95
C GLU A 29 1.09 14.44 1.81
N ARG A 30 2.40 14.66 1.69
CA ARG A 30 3.40 13.92 2.48
C ARG A 30 3.33 14.24 3.97
N ASP A 31 3.08 15.50 4.33
CA ASP A 31 2.87 15.92 5.72
C ASP A 31 1.62 15.25 6.32
N ALA A 32 0.53 15.14 5.54
CA ALA A 32 -0.68 14.44 5.95
C ALA A 32 -0.43 12.95 6.17
N PHE A 33 0.39 12.30 5.33
CA PHE A 33 0.79 10.91 5.53
C PHE A 33 1.65 10.74 6.79
N ALA A 34 2.67 11.59 6.97
CA ALA A 34 3.56 11.56 8.13
C ALA A 34 2.82 11.80 9.47
N ALA A 35 1.66 12.46 9.44
CA ALA A 35 0.81 12.62 10.61
C ALA A 35 0.26 11.27 11.12
N PHE A 36 -0.03 10.30 10.25
CA PHE A 36 -0.42 8.95 10.66
C PHE A 36 0.71 8.23 11.37
N GLU A 37 1.93 8.33 10.84
CA GLU A 37 3.12 7.74 11.47
C GLU A 37 3.41 8.38 12.83
N THR A 38 3.28 9.71 12.91
CA THR A 38 3.42 10.46 14.16
C THR A 38 2.35 10.07 15.19
N ALA A 39 1.14 9.73 14.74
CA ALA A 39 0.06 9.23 15.59
C ALA A 39 0.28 7.77 16.06
N GLY A 40 1.38 7.13 15.66
CA GLY A 40 1.76 5.78 16.09
C GLY A 40 1.26 4.66 15.17
N LEU A 41 0.83 4.98 13.95
CA LEU A 41 0.58 3.97 12.93
C LEU A 41 1.89 3.57 12.24
N VAL A 42 1.97 2.30 11.87
CA VAL A 42 3.13 1.65 11.28
C VAL A 42 2.73 1.10 9.92
N ASP A 43 3.57 1.29 8.92
CA ASP A 43 3.45 0.63 7.61
C ASP A 43 3.93 -0.82 7.71
N SER A 44 2.96 -1.74 7.80
CA SER A 44 3.22 -3.17 7.98
C SER A 44 3.95 -3.83 6.82
N VAL A 45 3.92 -3.23 5.62
CA VAL A 45 4.62 -3.76 4.45
C VAL A 45 6.08 -3.31 4.46
N ARG A 46 6.33 -2.02 4.77
CA ARG A 46 7.69 -1.46 4.81
C ARG A 46 8.51 -2.02 5.98
N THR A 47 7.91 -2.25 7.16
CA THR A 47 8.64 -2.83 8.31
C THR A 47 9.20 -4.22 8.02
N ARG A 48 8.63 -4.92 7.04
CA ARG A 48 9.06 -6.24 6.57
C ARG A 48 10.06 -6.19 5.42
N GLY A 49 10.54 -4.99 5.05
CA GLY A 49 11.53 -4.80 3.99
C GLY A 49 10.98 -5.04 2.58
N ILE A 50 9.66 -5.06 2.41
CA ILE A 50 9.02 -5.28 1.11
C ILE A 50 8.97 -3.96 0.35
N ALA A 51 9.74 -3.92 -0.73
CA ALA A 51 9.77 -2.82 -1.68
C ALA A 51 8.95 -3.15 -2.93
N GLY A 52 8.48 -2.11 -3.62
CA GLY A 52 7.72 -2.23 -4.85
C GLY A 52 6.69 -1.12 -4.98
N TYR A 53 6.05 -1.07 -6.14
CA TYR A 53 4.95 -0.16 -6.43
C TYR A 53 3.63 -0.91 -6.34
N THR A 54 2.56 -0.17 -6.08
CA THR A 54 1.20 -0.70 -5.99
C THR A 54 0.33 -0.21 -7.14
N TYR A 55 0.77 0.83 -7.84
CA TYR A 55 0.06 1.49 -8.93
C TYR A 55 0.95 1.70 -10.17
N TRP A 56 0.37 1.52 -11.35
CA TRP A 56 0.97 1.89 -12.65
C TRP A 56 -0.07 2.43 -13.62
N ASP A 57 0.17 3.64 -14.11
CA ASP A 57 -0.61 4.27 -15.18
C ASP A 57 -0.68 3.36 -16.42
N TYR A 58 -1.86 3.30 -17.07
CA TYR A 58 -2.08 2.49 -18.27
C TYR A 58 -1.27 2.98 -19.49
N GLN A 59 -0.83 4.23 -19.49
CA GLN A 59 -0.16 4.86 -20.61
C GLN A 59 1.33 4.51 -20.67
N GLN A 60 1.95 4.74 -21.82
CA GLN A 60 3.42 4.73 -22.00
C GLN A 60 4.15 3.45 -21.56
N LEU A 61 3.43 2.33 -21.45
CA LEU A 61 3.96 1.04 -21.00
C LEU A 61 4.62 1.14 -19.61
N ARG A 62 4.06 1.95 -18.70
CA ARG A 62 4.62 2.12 -17.34
C ARG A 62 4.71 0.81 -16.56
N PHE A 63 3.71 -0.07 -16.64
CA PHE A 63 3.78 -1.37 -15.97
C PHE A 63 4.91 -2.29 -16.48
N PRO A 64 5.03 -2.57 -17.80
CA PRO A 64 6.16 -3.34 -18.33
C PRO A 64 7.54 -2.74 -18.01
N ARG A 65 7.65 -1.41 -17.93
CA ARG A 65 8.89 -0.69 -17.60
C ARG A 65 9.17 -0.62 -16.09
N ASN A 66 8.23 -1.11 -15.27
CA ASN A 66 8.26 -1.00 -13.82
C ASN A 66 8.36 0.45 -13.31
N GLU A 67 7.60 1.35 -13.94
CA GLU A 67 7.58 2.78 -13.65
C GLU A 67 6.29 3.13 -12.89
N GLY A 68 6.23 2.74 -11.62
CA GLY A 68 5.02 2.84 -10.81
C GLY A 68 5.14 3.82 -9.63
N MET A 69 4.11 3.80 -8.79
CA MET A 69 4.09 4.44 -7.48
C MET A 69 3.61 3.49 -6.40
N ARG A 70 4.09 3.67 -5.17
CA ARG A 70 3.56 3.01 -3.97
C ARG A 70 2.61 3.96 -3.28
N ILE A 71 1.31 3.74 -3.47
CA ILE A 71 0.23 4.58 -2.92
C ILE A 71 -0.82 3.79 -2.13
N ASP A 72 -0.73 2.46 -2.12
CA ASP A 72 -1.60 1.58 -1.35
C ASP A 72 -0.88 1.06 -0.10
N PHE A 73 -1.47 1.27 1.08
CA PHE A 73 -0.83 0.99 2.37
C PHE A 73 -1.71 0.20 3.31
N ILE A 74 -1.05 -0.64 4.11
CA ILE A 74 -1.62 -1.26 5.31
C ILE A 74 -0.93 -0.59 6.51
N LEU A 75 -1.52 0.52 6.95
CA LEU A 75 -1.15 1.19 8.19
C LEU A 75 -1.94 0.59 9.35
N GLY A 76 -1.24 0.18 10.40
CA GLY A 76 -1.84 -0.37 11.61
C GLY A 76 -1.17 0.14 12.89
N SER A 77 -1.81 -0.01 14.03
CA SER A 77 -1.15 0.23 15.31
C SER A 77 0.01 -0.75 15.50
N LYS A 78 0.94 -0.44 16.41
CA LYS A 78 1.99 -1.40 16.78
C LYS A 78 1.44 -2.79 17.18
N SER A 79 0.33 -2.84 17.92
CA SER A 79 -0.29 -4.11 18.33
C SER A 79 -0.84 -4.91 17.16
N PHE A 80 -1.31 -4.24 16.10
CA PHE A 80 -1.68 -4.91 14.85
C PHE A 80 -0.44 -5.41 14.11
N ASP A 81 0.59 -4.56 13.98
CA ASP A 81 1.81 -4.92 13.26
C ASP A 81 2.56 -6.10 13.91
N ASP A 82 2.48 -6.23 15.24
CA ASP A 82 3.02 -7.34 16.02
C ASP A 82 2.32 -8.68 15.71
N LEU A 83 1.09 -8.66 15.17
CA LEU A 83 0.35 -9.87 14.75
C LEU A 83 0.65 -10.25 13.29
N VAL A 84 1.24 -9.36 12.50
CA VAL A 84 1.45 -9.62 11.08
C VAL A 84 2.63 -10.60 10.91
N THR A 85 2.39 -11.73 10.26
CA THR A 85 3.38 -12.79 10.02
C THR A 85 4.02 -12.73 8.64
N ASP A 86 3.28 -12.27 7.63
CA ASP A 86 3.76 -12.06 6.27
C ASP A 86 3.10 -10.82 5.65
N ALA A 87 3.70 -10.28 4.59
CA ALA A 87 3.16 -9.18 3.81
C ALA A 87 3.48 -9.37 2.32
N LYS A 88 2.68 -8.82 1.42
CA LYS A 88 2.93 -8.97 -0.02
C LYS A 88 2.31 -7.85 -0.86
N ILE A 89 3.04 -7.44 -1.89
CA ILE A 89 2.53 -6.65 -3.01
C ILE A 89 2.36 -7.60 -4.21
N HIS A 90 1.14 -7.81 -4.66
CA HIS A 90 0.82 -8.81 -5.69
C HIS A 90 0.98 -8.24 -7.10
N ARG A 91 2.19 -7.78 -7.44
CA ARG A 91 2.53 -7.15 -8.73
C ARG A 91 2.02 -7.93 -9.96
N GLU A 92 2.01 -9.25 -9.87
CA GLU A 92 1.67 -10.13 -10.99
C GLU A 92 0.17 -10.09 -11.34
N GLU A 93 -0.71 -9.66 -10.43
CA GLU A 93 -2.15 -9.45 -10.67
C GLU A 93 -2.41 -8.30 -11.68
N ARG A 94 -1.37 -7.50 -11.97
CA ARG A 94 -1.42 -6.46 -13.01
C ARG A 94 -1.32 -7.02 -14.44
N LYS A 95 -1.02 -8.32 -14.58
CA LYS A 95 -0.96 -9.03 -15.87
C LYS A 95 -2.33 -9.59 -16.24
N GLY A 96 -2.56 -9.82 -17.54
CA GLY A 96 -3.80 -10.41 -18.04
C GLY A 96 -4.69 -9.41 -18.77
N ASP A 97 -5.95 -9.78 -18.98
CA ASP A 97 -6.95 -8.97 -19.68
C ASP A 97 -7.79 -8.14 -18.70
N GLY A 98 -7.94 -6.84 -19.00
CA GLY A 98 -8.63 -5.88 -18.14
C GLY A 98 -8.15 -5.75 -16.67
N PRO A 99 -6.85 -5.86 -16.32
CA PRO A 99 -6.41 -5.70 -14.95
C PRO A 99 -6.55 -4.26 -14.47
N SER A 100 -6.79 -4.07 -13.16
CA SER A 100 -6.70 -2.75 -12.50
C SER A 100 -5.30 -2.16 -12.67
N ASP A 101 -5.19 -0.84 -12.61
CA ASP A 101 -3.93 -0.09 -12.51
C ASP A 101 -3.26 -0.23 -11.14
N HIS A 102 -4.01 -0.68 -10.13
CA HIS A 102 -3.50 -1.06 -8.82
C HIS A 102 -3.31 -2.58 -8.69
N VAL A 103 -2.49 -2.99 -7.73
CA VAL A 103 -2.36 -4.39 -7.32
C VAL A 103 -2.70 -4.58 -5.86
N PRO A 104 -3.22 -5.76 -5.48
CA PRO A 104 -3.50 -6.06 -4.08
C PRO A 104 -2.25 -5.95 -3.21
N VAL A 105 -2.44 -5.39 -2.02
CA VAL A 105 -1.48 -5.42 -0.91
C VAL A 105 -2.11 -6.23 0.21
N THR A 106 -1.40 -7.23 0.72
CA THR A 106 -1.92 -8.12 1.76
C THR A 106 -0.95 -8.24 2.93
N VAL A 107 -1.51 -8.61 4.07
CA VAL A 107 -0.78 -9.07 5.25
C VAL A 107 -1.45 -10.33 5.77
N ASP A 108 -0.65 -11.25 6.29
CA ASP A 108 -1.13 -12.44 7.00
C ASP A 108 -1.05 -12.16 8.50
N LEU A 109 -2.08 -12.56 9.25
CA LEU A 109 -2.18 -12.29 10.70
C LEU A 109 -2.14 -13.60 11.49
N ASP A 110 -1.37 -13.62 12.58
CA ASP A 110 -1.43 -14.66 13.60
C ASP A 110 -2.59 -14.39 14.56
N LEU A 111 -3.80 -14.76 14.13
CA LEU A 111 -4.99 -14.70 14.95
C LEU A 111 -5.47 -16.12 15.21
N ALA A 112 -5.71 -16.44 16.48
CA ALA A 112 -6.56 -17.57 16.81
C ALA A 112 -7.97 -17.24 16.30
N THR A 113 -8.33 -17.78 15.13
CA THR A 113 -9.69 -17.72 14.63
C THR A 113 -10.49 -18.75 15.41
N GLU A 114 -11.19 -18.31 16.46
CA GLU A 114 -12.43 -18.98 16.80
C GLU A 114 -13.39 -18.64 15.66
N ASP A 115 -13.61 -19.60 14.76
CA ASP A 115 -14.65 -19.52 13.74
C ASP A 115 -15.99 -19.45 14.47
N ASP A 116 -16.38 -18.25 14.85
CA ASP A 116 -17.66 -17.98 15.51
C ASP A 116 -18.74 -17.81 14.43
N ASP A 117 -18.87 -18.86 13.60
CA ASP A 117 -19.89 -19.01 12.56
C ASP A 117 -21.31 -19.08 13.16
N ASP A 118 -21.39 -19.18 14.49
CA ASP A 118 -22.62 -19.19 15.30
C ASP A 118 -22.99 -17.82 15.91
N ARG A 119 -22.23 -16.73 15.67
CA ARG A 119 -22.69 -15.40 16.10
C ARG A 119 -23.90 -15.00 15.26
N PRO A 120 -25.08 -14.77 15.87
CA PRO A 120 -26.19 -14.20 15.11
C PRO A 120 -25.76 -12.82 14.59
N MET A 121 -25.73 -12.66 13.26
CA MET A 121 -25.75 -11.33 12.65
C MET A 121 -27.06 -10.66 13.03
N PHE A 122 -27.04 -9.84 14.08
CA PHE A 122 -28.15 -8.94 14.34
C PHE A 122 -28.16 -7.87 13.25
N LEU A 123 -29.15 -7.97 12.35
CA LEU A 123 -29.57 -6.95 11.39
C LEU A 123 -30.28 -5.79 12.10
#